data_AF-A0A2V7DJ14-F1
#
_entry.id   AF-A0A2V7DJ14-F1
#
_cell.length_a   1.000
_cell.length_b   1.000
_cell.length_c   1.000
_cell.angle_alpha   90.00
_cell.angle_beta   90.00
_cell.angle_gamma   90.00
#
_symmetry.space_group_name_H-M   'P 1'
#
loop_
_entity.id
_entity.type
_entity.pdbx_description
1 polymer ?
#
loop_
_entity_poly.entity_id
_entity_poly.type
_entity_poly.pdbx_seq_one_letter_code
_entity_poly.pdbx_strand_id
1 'polypeptide(L)'
;VEFAAKKRLSTMFTNRDYVMAGGLMSYAPNFSEMFRHAAQYVDKILKGANPADLPIEQPTKFELVINLKTAKALGLTIPQSLLLRADQVIE
;
A
#
# COMPACT_ATOMS: atom_id res chain seq x y z
N VAL A 1 4.92 12.51 5.66
CA VAL A 1 3.50 12.88 5.77
C VAL A 1 3.31 14.27 6.39
N GLU A 2 3.92 14.54 7.55
CA GLU A 2 3.67 15.77 8.34
C GLU A 2 3.85 17.10 7.58
N PHE A 3 4.94 17.25 6.81
CA PHE A 3 5.15 18.46 6.00
C PHE A 3 4.00 18.71 5.01
N ALA A 4 3.59 17.65 4.29
CA ALA A 4 2.49 17.73 3.33
C ALA A 4 1.17 18.09 4.02
N ALA A 5 0.88 17.49 5.18
CA ALA A 5 -0.31 17.81 5.97
C ALA A 5 -0.31 19.29 6.40
N LYS A 6 0.81 19.80 6.96
CA LYS A 6 0.97 21.21 7.35
C LYS A 6 0.80 22.18 6.19
N LYS A 7 1.21 21.77 4.98
CA LYS A 7 1.08 22.56 3.75
C LYS A 7 -0.21 22.29 2.98
N ARG A 8 -1.13 21.46 3.52
CA ARG A 8 -2.37 21.04 2.87
C ARG A 8 -2.16 20.50 1.45
N LEU A 9 -1.09 19.73 1.27
CA LEU A 9 -0.77 19.09 0.00
C LEU A 9 -1.42 17.72 -0.07
N SER A 10 -2.16 17.48 -1.16
CA SER A 10 -2.64 16.14 -1.51
C SER A 10 -1.46 15.22 -1.80
N THR A 11 -1.54 13.97 -1.32
CA THR A 11 -0.44 13.01 -1.40
C THR A 11 -0.89 11.64 -1.89
N MET A 12 -0.05 10.99 -2.69
CA MET A 12 -0.20 9.59 -3.11
C MET A 12 1.07 8.84 -2.73
N PHE A 13 0.94 7.68 -2.10
CA PHE A 13 2.08 6.92 -1.58
C PHE A 13 2.21 5.54 -2.22
N THR A 14 3.44 5.03 -2.22
CA THR A 14 3.81 3.68 -2.68
C THR A 14 3.69 2.63 -1.58
N ASN A 15 3.23 2.99 -0.38
CA ASN A 15 2.94 2.07 0.71
C ASN A 15 1.74 2.60 1.52
N ARG A 16 0.81 1.72 1.87
CA ARG A 16 -0.37 2.01 2.70
C ARG A 16 -0.05 2.51 4.10
N ASP A 17 1.12 2.18 4.65
CA ASP A 17 1.51 2.60 6.00
C ASP A 17 1.56 4.14 6.13
N TYR A 18 1.91 4.84 5.05
CA TYR A 18 1.87 6.30 5.02
C TYR A 18 0.45 6.85 5.08
N VAL A 19 -0.53 6.12 4.53
CA VAL A 19 -1.96 6.48 4.58
C VAL A 19 -2.50 6.28 6.00
N MET A 20 -2.08 5.19 6.67
CA MET A 20 -2.35 4.96 8.10
C MET A 20 -1.74 6.06 8.98
N ALA A 21 -0.57 6.58 8.61
CA ALA A 21 0.10 7.70 9.28
C ALA A 21 -0.47 9.09 8.92
N GLY A 22 -1.60 9.17 8.22
CA GLY A 22 -2.30 10.43 7.90
C GLY A 22 -2.09 10.95 6.48
N GLY A 23 -1.44 10.19 5.60
CA GLY A 23 -1.41 10.43 4.16
C GLY A 23 -2.79 10.31 3.51
N LEU A 24 -2.98 10.88 2.33
CA LEU A 24 -4.30 10.90 1.68
C LEU A 24 -4.67 9.54 1.06
N MET A 25 -3.82 8.97 0.21
CA MET A 25 -4.09 7.67 -0.42
C MET A 25 -2.83 6.95 -0.89
N SER A 26 -2.96 5.66 -1.18
CA SER A 26 -1.94 4.83 -1.81
C SER A 26 -2.57 3.82 -2.75
N TYR A 27 -1.86 3.49 -3.83
CA TYR A 27 -2.14 2.33 -4.66
C TYR A 27 -0.84 1.55 -4.81
N ALA A 28 -0.74 0.42 -4.13
CA ALA A 28 0.54 -0.26 -3.93
C ALA A 28 0.35 -1.77 -3.75
N PRO A 29 1.41 -2.57 -3.98
CA PRO A 29 1.42 -3.98 -3.60
C PRO A 29 1.02 -4.20 -2.14
N ASN A 30 0.35 -5.31 -1.84
CA ASN A 30 0.20 -5.75 -0.46
C ASN A 30 1.56 -6.30 0.05
N PHE A 31 2.33 -5.44 0.72
CA PHE A 31 3.66 -5.81 1.23
C PHE A 31 3.61 -6.98 2.23
N SER A 32 2.56 -7.09 3.04
CA SER A 32 2.42 -8.20 3.99
C SER A 32 2.28 -9.54 3.28
N GLU A 33 1.55 -9.63 2.17
CA GLU A 33 1.55 -10.83 1.32
C GLU A 33 2.88 -11.05 0.63
N MET A 34 3.49 -9.99 0.08
CA MET A 34 4.79 -10.07 -0.57
C MET A 34 5.86 -10.66 0.37
N PHE A 35 5.87 -10.26 1.64
CA PHE A 35 6.79 -10.81 2.64
C PHE A 35 6.46 -12.26 3.02
N ARG A 36 5.17 -12.65 3.06
CA ARG A 36 4.80 -14.07 3.24
C ARG A 36 5.30 -14.94 2.09
N HIS A 37 5.24 -14.45 0.85
CA HIS A 37 5.79 -15.15 -0.31
C HIS A 37 7.32 -15.21 -0.25
N ALA A 38 7.98 -14.11 0.11
CA ALA A 38 9.43 -14.08 0.30
C ALA A 38 9.89 -15.11 1.36
N ALA A 39 9.12 -15.32 2.43
CA ALA A 39 9.42 -16.34 3.43
C ALA A 39 9.42 -17.78 2.85
N GLN A 40 8.63 -18.05 1.82
CA GLN A 40 8.66 -19.35 1.13
C GLN A 40 9.96 -19.53 0.33
N TYR A 41 10.53 -18.45 -0.22
CA TYR A 41 11.84 -18.50 -0.89
C TYR A 41 12.93 -18.79 0.13
N VAL A 42 12.89 -18.12 1.29
CA VAL A 42 13.81 -18.39 2.39
C VAL A 42 13.74 -19.86 2.81
N ASP A 43 12.54 -20.43 3.00
CA ASP A 43 12.35 -21.85 3.33
C ASP A 43 12.96 -22.79 2.28
N LYS A 44 12.73 -22.53 0.98
CA LYS A 44 13.31 -23.32 -0.12
C LYS A 44 14.84 -23.27 -0.13
N ILE A 45 15.42 -22.09 0.05
CA ILE A 45 16.88 -21.89 0.05
C ILE A 45 17.51 -22.60 1.25
N LEU A 46 16.92 -22.47 2.45
CA LEU A 46 17.40 -23.15 3.65
C LEU A 46 17.30 -24.69 3.54
N LYS A 47 16.41 -25.20 2.69
CA LYS A 47 16.29 -26.62 2.34
C LYS A 47 17.21 -27.06 1.19
N GLY A 48 18.05 -26.17 0.65
CA GLY A 48 19.08 -26.48 -0.34
C GLY A 48 18.75 -26.11 -1.80
N ALA A 49 17.65 -25.41 -2.06
CA ALA A 49 17.40 -24.87 -3.40
C ALA A 49 18.45 -23.81 -3.78
N ASN A 50 18.98 -23.87 -4.99
CA ASN A 50 19.89 -22.85 -5.51
C ASN A 50 19.10 -21.57 -5.86
N PRO A 51 19.45 -20.39 -5.30
CA PRO A 51 18.75 -19.14 -5.59
C PRO A 51 18.67 -18.78 -7.08
N ALA A 52 19.64 -19.19 -7.89
CA ALA A 52 19.65 -18.93 -9.33
C ALA A 52 18.53 -19.66 -10.10
N ASP A 53 17.98 -20.74 -9.52
CA ASP A 53 16.92 -21.54 -10.12
C ASP A 53 15.52 -21.11 -9.65
N LEU A 54 15.43 -20.22 -8.66
CA LEU A 54 14.16 -19.71 -8.16
C LEU A 54 13.64 -18.56 -9.04
N PRO A 55 12.37 -18.58 -9.48
CA PRO A 55 11.85 -17.55 -10.36
C PRO A 55 11.73 -16.19 -9.65
N ILE A 56 11.79 -15.10 -10.38
CA ILE A 56 11.44 -13.79 -9.83
C ILE A 56 9.92 -13.63 -9.88
N GLU A 57 9.29 -13.45 -8.73
CA GLU A 57 7.86 -13.20 -8.63
C GLU A 57 7.53 -11.70 -8.65
N GLN A 58 6.46 -11.35 -9.36
CA GLN A 58 5.87 -10.01 -9.34
C GLN A 58 4.67 -9.98 -8.38
N PRO A 59 4.37 -8.85 -7.73
CA PRO A 59 3.17 -8.73 -6.92
C PRO A 59 1.91 -8.97 -7.75
N THR A 60 1.02 -9.82 -7.27
CA THR A 60 -0.26 -10.12 -7.92
C THR A 60 -1.43 -9.33 -7.31
N LYS A 61 -1.25 -8.84 -6.08
CA LYS A 61 -2.26 -8.09 -5.33
C LYS A 61 -1.81 -6.68 -5.05
N PHE A 62 -2.65 -5.73 -5.48
CA PHE A 62 -2.50 -4.30 -5.22
C PHE A 62 -3.71 -3.81 -4.45
N GLU A 63 -3.49 -2.89 -3.52
CA GLU A 63 -4.54 -2.31 -2.69
C GLU A 63 -4.61 -0.79 -2.88
N LEU A 64 -5.81 -0.30 -3.18
CA LEU A 64 -6.15 1.12 -3.10
C LEU A 64 -6.66 1.42 -1.68
N VAL A 65 -5.90 2.24 -0.96
CA VAL A 65 -6.26 2.69 0.40
C VAL A 65 -6.49 4.19 0.38
N ILE A 66 -7.61 4.64 0.93
CA ILE A 66 -8.02 6.05 0.96
C ILE A 66 -8.30 6.47 2.40
N ASN A 67 -7.76 7.63 2.81
CA ASN A 67 -8.01 8.22 4.12
C ASN A 67 -9.04 9.36 4.04
N LEU A 68 -10.26 9.09 4.50
CA LEU A 68 -11.35 10.07 4.51
C LEU A 68 -11.15 11.19 5.53
N LYS A 69 -10.48 10.92 6.66
CA LYS A 69 -10.10 11.97 7.63
C LYS A 69 -9.20 13.00 6.96
N THR A 70 -8.17 12.53 6.26
CA THR A 70 -7.23 13.39 5.54
C THR A 70 -7.93 14.11 4.37
N ALA A 71 -8.77 13.42 3.61
CA ALA A 71 -9.55 14.07 2.54
C ALA A 71 -10.42 15.21 3.08
N LYS A 72 -11.13 14.99 4.19
CA LYS A 72 -11.94 16.01 4.86
C LYS A 72 -11.10 17.19 5.36
N ALA A 73 -9.94 16.92 5.98
CA ALA A 73 -9.03 17.96 6.45
C ALA A 73 -8.45 18.82 5.30
N LEU A 74 -8.33 18.24 4.10
CA LEU A 74 -7.91 18.92 2.88
C LEU A 74 -9.08 19.61 2.14
N GLY A 75 -10.33 19.44 2.59
CA GLY A 75 -11.51 19.97 1.90
C GLY A 75 -11.83 19.25 0.59
N LEU A 76 -11.41 17.99 0.46
CA LEU A 76 -11.61 17.17 -0.75
C LEU A 76 -12.82 16.26 -0.58
N THR A 77 -13.69 16.26 -1.58
CA THR A 77 -14.75 15.26 -1.73
C THR A 77 -14.23 14.14 -2.64
N ILE A 78 -14.07 12.94 -2.07
CA ILE A 78 -13.67 11.77 -2.85
C ILE A 78 -14.88 11.23 -3.62
N PRO A 79 -14.81 11.05 -4.95
CA PRO A 79 -15.94 10.52 -5.72
C PRO A 79 -16.36 9.13 -5.24
N GLN A 80 -17.68 8.88 -5.19
CA GLN A 80 -18.23 7.57 -4.81
C GLN A 80 -17.69 6.43 -5.68
N SER A 81 -17.50 6.67 -6.98
CA SER A 81 -16.93 5.71 -7.92
C SER A 81 -15.51 5.27 -7.55
N LEU A 82 -14.74 6.12 -6.87
CA LEU A 82 -13.40 5.80 -6.38
C LEU A 82 -13.45 5.08 -5.04
N LEU A 83 -14.34 5.50 -4.13
CA LEU A 83 -14.55 4.82 -2.83
C LEU A 83 -15.00 3.37 -3.02
N LEU A 84 -15.88 3.11 -3.99
CA LEU A 84 -16.34 1.76 -4.33
C LEU A 84 -15.24 0.85 -4.89
N ARG A 85 -14.12 1.43 -5.35
CA ARG A 85 -12.94 0.69 -5.83
C ARG A 85 -11.85 0.55 -4.77
N ALA A 86 -11.97 1.27 -3.66
CA ALA A 86 -10.96 1.20 -2.61
C ALA A 86 -11.07 -0.13 -1.88
N ASP A 87 -9.96 -0.85 -1.79
CA ASP A 87 -9.86 -2.06 -0.98
C ASP A 87 -9.96 -1.73 0.51
N GLN A 88 -9.58 -0.51 0.90
CA GLN A 88 -9.76 -0.02 2.25
C GLN A 88 -10.03 1.48 2.30
N VAL A 89 -10.98 1.85 3.15
CA VAL A 89 -11.24 3.23 3.53
C VAL A 89 -10.91 3.40 5.01
N ILE A 90 -10.12 4.43 5.34
CA ILE A 90 -9.80 4.82 6.71
C ILE A 90 -10.69 6.00 7.08
N GLU A 91 -11.47 5.81 8.14
CA GLU A 91 -12.37 6.81 8.73
C GLU A 91 -11.82 7.43 10.00
#